data_AF-A0A914UYJ7-F1
#
_entry.id   AF-A0A914UYJ7-F1
#
_cell.length_a   1.000
_cell.length_b   1.000
_cell.length_c   1.000
_cell.angle_alpha   90.00
_cell.angle_beta   90.00
_cell.angle_gamma   90.00
#
_symmetry.space_group_name_H-M   'P 1'
#
loop_
_entity.id
_entity.type
_entity.pdbx_description
1 polymer ?
#
loop_
_entity_poly.entity_id
_entity_poly.type
_entity_poly.pdbx_seq_one_letter_code
_entity_poly.pdbx_strand_id
1 'polypeptide(L)'
;ELDGLVEANKLCHKLMSEHLPGLTDFKDLWQEANHNVSAPYGRVTLHVFWELNYDFLPNYCYNASTNRFVKYKGQSNQVPQRDKPPQAAFAYFWGSKSLNAAYSNIYSLYGGFVGTPHFRCISRLLGYQGIAVVLEELIKVAKTLINNPIMNYSRNILQLMPKVCKLPRYDYGSPGVLSYYEAHLKDVVAYGDLRTDMFQ
;
A
#
# COMPACT_ATOMS: atom_id res chain seq x y z
N GLU A 1 -3.29 -6.95 12.72
CA GLU A 1 -4.48 -7.04 13.58
C GLU A 1 -5.52 -8.03 13.05
N LEU A 2 -6.15 -7.77 11.90
CA LEU A 2 -7.18 -8.65 11.31
C LEU A 2 -6.79 -10.13 11.33
N ASP A 3 -5.61 -10.44 10.81
CA ASP A 3 -5.09 -11.80 10.76
C ASP A 3 -5.00 -12.47 12.15
N GLY A 4 -4.56 -11.74 13.17
CA GLY A 4 -4.55 -12.25 14.55
C GLY A 4 -5.94 -12.47 15.12
N LEU A 5 -6.90 -11.60 14.77
CA LEU A 5 -8.28 -11.73 15.19
C LEU A 5 -8.94 -12.96 14.54
N VAL A 6 -8.61 -13.25 13.27
CA VAL A 6 -9.03 -14.47 12.59
C VAL A 6 -8.48 -15.71 13.30
N GLU A 7 -7.21 -15.72 13.71
CA GLU A 7 -6.64 -16.84 14.46
C GLU A 7 -7.29 -17.00 15.84
N ALA A 8 -7.63 -15.91 16.53
CA ALA A 8 -8.40 -15.98 17.78
C ALA A 8 -9.81 -16.56 17.56
N ASN A 9 -10.48 -16.18 16.48
CA ASN A 9 -11.78 -16.75 16.11
C ASN A 9 -11.69 -18.24 15.75
N LYS A 10 -10.62 -18.69 15.07
CA LYS A 10 -10.36 -20.12 14.83
C LYS A 10 -10.20 -20.89 16.13
N LEU A 11 -9.47 -20.35 17.10
CA LEU A 11 -9.30 -20.97 18.41
C LEU A 11 -10.64 -21.05 19.15
N CYS A 12 -11.43 -19.98 19.13
CA CYS A 12 -12.77 -19.95 19.70
C CYS A 12 -13.67 -21.05 19.08
N HIS A 13 -13.72 -21.12 17.75
CA HIS A 13 -14.46 -22.15 17.03
C HIS A 13 -14.02 -23.57 17.40
N LYS A 14 -12.71 -23.81 17.50
CA LYS A 14 -12.17 -25.11 17.92
C LYS A 14 -12.68 -25.51 19.31
N LEU A 15 -12.60 -24.61 20.28
CA LEU A 15 -13.06 -24.86 21.66
C LEU A 15 -14.58 -25.08 21.73
N MET A 16 -15.35 -24.33 20.94
CA MET A 16 -16.81 -24.49 20.88
C MET A 16 -17.21 -25.82 20.23
N SER A 17 -16.47 -26.26 19.21
CA SER A 17 -16.75 -27.51 18.48
C SER A 17 -16.62 -28.76 19.36
N GLU A 18 -15.88 -28.69 20.47
CA GLU A 18 -15.77 -29.78 21.46
C GLU A 18 -17.09 -30.04 22.20
N HIS A 19 -17.98 -29.04 22.26
CA HIS A 19 -19.22 -29.09 23.03
C HIS A 19 -20.49 -28.85 22.21
N LEU A 20 -20.36 -28.35 20.98
CA LEU A 20 -21.48 -28.04 20.09
C LEU A 20 -21.40 -28.93 18.83
N PRO A 21 -21.88 -30.18 18.89
CA PRO A 21 -21.91 -31.07 17.73
C PRO A 21 -22.85 -30.48 16.68
N GLY A 22 -22.32 -30.19 15.49
CA GLY A 22 -23.07 -29.57 14.39
C GLY A 22 -22.73 -28.11 14.11
N LEU A 23 -21.71 -27.55 14.77
CA LEU A 23 -21.17 -26.25 14.39
C LEU A 23 -20.58 -26.34 12.96
N THR A 24 -21.01 -25.43 12.07
CA THR A 24 -20.47 -25.31 10.71
C THR A 24 -18.95 -25.13 10.74
N ASP A 25 -18.24 -25.69 9.76
CA ASP A 25 -16.79 -25.57 9.69
C ASP A 25 -16.35 -24.10 9.64
N PHE A 26 -15.22 -23.79 10.29
CA PHE A 26 -14.71 -22.42 10.35
C PHE A 26 -14.45 -21.85 8.96
N LYS A 27 -13.98 -22.67 8.02
CA LYS A 27 -13.68 -22.22 6.66
C LYS A 27 -14.93 -21.72 5.96
N ASP A 28 -16.05 -22.42 6.10
CA ASP A 28 -17.31 -22.04 5.47
C ASP A 28 -17.85 -20.75 6.10
N LEU A 29 -17.82 -20.65 7.43
CA LEU A 29 -18.18 -19.42 8.16
C LEU A 29 -17.32 -18.23 7.73
N TRP A 30 -16.00 -18.43 7.58
CA TRP A 30 -15.08 -17.40 7.12
C TRP A 30 -15.36 -16.98 5.68
N GLN A 31 -15.59 -17.95 4.78
CA GLN A 31 -15.91 -17.66 3.38
C GLN A 31 -17.22 -16.88 3.26
N GLU A 32 -18.24 -17.25 4.02
CA GLU A 32 -19.52 -16.53 4.06
C GLU A 32 -19.33 -15.09 4.56
N ALA A 33 -18.67 -14.90 5.71
CA ALA A 33 -18.42 -13.57 6.28
C ALA A 33 -17.54 -12.67 5.38
N ASN A 34 -16.60 -13.29 4.66
CA ASN A 34 -15.75 -12.63 3.68
C ASN A 34 -16.45 -12.45 2.31
N HIS A 35 -17.71 -12.86 2.17
CA HIS A 35 -18.49 -12.84 0.92
C HIS A 35 -17.76 -13.53 -0.25
N ASN A 36 -17.10 -14.66 0.04
CA ASN A 36 -16.26 -15.41 -0.89
C ASN A 36 -16.83 -16.82 -1.17
N VAL A 37 -18.16 -16.95 -1.15
CA VAL A 37 -18.89 -18.19 -1.49
C VAL A 37 -19.43 -18.09 -2.91
N SER A 38 -20.23 -17.06 -3.18
CA SER A 38 -20.83 -16.81 -4.50
C SER A 38 -20.02 -15.85 -5.37
N ALA A 39 -18.99 -15.20 -4.82
CA ALA A 39 -18.11 -14.28 -5.52
C ALA A 39 -16.67 -14.81 -5.54
N PRO A 40 -15.91 -14.55 -6.63
CA PRO A 40 -14.55 -15.05 -6.77
C PRO A 40 -13.53 -14.35 -5.87
N TYR A 41 -13.87 -13.15 -5.36
CA TYR A 41 -12.99 -12.35 -4.52
C TYR A 41 -13.73 -11.82 -3.31
N GLY A 42 -13.26 -12.22 -2.13
CA GLY A 42 -13.81 -11.77 -0.87
C GLY A 42 -13.48 -10.32 -0.54
N ARG A 43 -14.19 -9.80 0.47
CA ARG A 43 -14.07 -8.45 1.01
C ARG A 43 -12.63 -8.09 1.37
N VAL A 44 -11.88 -9.03 1.96
CA VAL A 44 -10.47 -8.80 2.34
C VAL A 44 -9.60 -8.53 1.10
N THR A 45 -9.74 -9.32 0.04
CA THR A 45 -8.97 -9.13 -1.20
C THR A 45 -9.29 -7.78 -1.84
N LEU A 46 -10.58 -7.45 -1.96
CA LEU A 46 -11.03 -6.19 -2.53
C LEU A 46 -10.54 -4.99 -1.73
N HIS A 47 -10.57 -5.09 -0.39
CA HIS A 47 -10.09 -4.03 0.48
C HIS A 47 -8.56 -3.86 0.41
N VAL A 48 -7.79 -4.95 0.31
CA VAL A 48 -6.34 -4.87 0.08
C VAL A 48 -6.04 -4.15 -1.23
N PHE A 49 -6.73 -4.50 -2.32
CA PHE A 49 -6.55 -3.81 -3.60
C PHE A 49 -6.90 -2.31 -3.50
N TRP A 50 -8.02 -1.99 -2.86
CA TRP A 50 -8.45 -0.61 -2.64
C TRP A 50 -7.39 0.21 -1.88
N GLU A 51 -6.90 -0.32 -0.76
CA GLU A 51 -5.88 0.36 0.06
C GLU A 51 -4.53 0.45 -0.67
N LEU A 52 -4.19 -0.55 -1.49
CA LEU A 52 -3.00 -0.48 -2.35
C LEU A 52 -3.10 0.71 -3.31
N ASN A 53 -4.23 0.85 -4.00
CA ASN A 53 -4.41 1.86 -5.03
C ASN A 53 -4.55 3.28 -4.46
N TYR A 54 -5.28 3.46 -3.36
CA TYR A 54 -5.67 4.79 -2.87
C TYR A 54 -4.86 5.31 -1.67
N ASP A 55 -4.17 4.47 -0.88
CA ASP A 55 -3.29 4.93 0.21
C ASP A 55 -1.84 4.49 -0.02
N PHE A 56 -1.59 3.19 -0.25
CA PHE A 56 -0.22 2.66 -0.24
C PHE A 56 0.65 3.20 -1.36
N LEU A 57 0.26 3.02 -2.63
CA LEU A 57 1.03 3.47 -3.78
C LEU A 57 1.32 4.99 -3.76
N PRO A 58 0.33 5.88 -3.51
CA PRO A 58 0.61 7.31 -3.54
C PRO A 58 1.34 7.83 -2.30
N ASN A 59 1.19 7.20 -1.13
CA ASN A 59 1.60 7.83 0.14
C ASN A 59 2.79 7.15 0.84
N TYR A 60 3.39 6.10 0.30
CA TYR A 60 4.47 5.38 0.96
C TYR A 60 5.79 5.40 0.18
N CYS A 61 6.89 5.61 0.92
CA CYS A 61 8.24 5.54 0.39
C CYS A 61 8.92 4.23 0.83
N TYR A 62 9.51 3.52 -0.13
CA TYR A 62 10.29 2.33 0.16
C TYR A 62 11.71 2.67 0.62
N ASN A 63 12.17 2.00 1.68
CA ASN A 63 13.55 2.04 2.16
C ASN A 63 14.17 0.64 2.05
N ALA A 64 15.07 0.48 1.07
CA ALA A 64 15.73 -0.80 0.79
C ALA A 64 16.64 -1.30 1.90
N SER A 65 17.29 -0.40 2.65
CA SER A 65 18.20 -0.76 3.75
C SER A 65 17.47 -1.41 4.93
N THR A 66 16.19 -1.06 5.13
CA THR A 66 15.35 -1.61 6.20
C THR A 66 14.30 -2.61 5.69
N ASN A 67 14.14 -2.71 4.38
CA ASN A 67 13.08 -3.47 3.69
C ASN A 67 11.67 -3.09 4.22
N ARG A 68 11.43 -1.78 4.35
CA ARG A 68 10.17 -1.22 4.88
C ARG A 68 9.70 -0.05 4.05
N PHE A 69 8.39 0.10 3.98
CA PHE A 69 7.68 1.27 3.49
C PHE A 69 7.25 2.12 4.67
N VAL A 70 7.42 3.43 4.55
CA VAL A 70 6.95 4.41 5.56
C VAL A 70 6.13 5.49 4.88
N LYS A 71 5.14 6.03 5.59
CA LYS A 71 4.33 7.12 5.05
C LYS A 71 5.20 8.35 4.75
N TYR A 72 5.03 8.89 3.55
CA TYR A 72 5.62 10.16 3.15
C TYR A 72 5.03 11.29 4.01
N LYS A 73 5.89 12.15 4.56
CA LYS A 73 5.49 13.25 5.47
C LYS A 73 5.30 14.60 4.76
N GLY A 74 5.50 14.67 3.45
CA GLY A 74 5.33 15.90 2.68
C GLY A 74 3.86 16.14 2.31
N GLN A 75 3.61 16.82 1.18
CA GLN A 75 2.29 16.90 0.58
C GLN A 75 1.87 15.49 0.12
N SER A 76 1.20 14.76 1.01
CA SER A 76 0.61 13.46 0.73
C SER A 76 -0.65 13.67 -0.10
N ASN A 77 -0.92 12.76 -1.05
CA ASN A 77 -2.24 12.69 -1.67
C ASN A 77 -3.31 12.47 -0.59
N GLN A 78 -4.52 12.97 -0.84
CA GLN A 78 -5.61 12.89 0.11
C GLN A 78 -5.87 11.42 0.46
N VAL A 79 -5.67 11.07 1.74
CA VAL A 79 -6.07 9.76 2.25
C VAL A 79 -7.59 9.69 2.13
N PRO A 80 -8.14 8.65 1.46
CA PRO A 80 -9.58 8.53 1.31
C PRO A 80 -10.26 8.51 2.69
N GLN A 81 -11.42 9.17 2.79
CA GLN A 81 -12.22 9.09 4.00
C GLN A 81 -12.63 7.64 4.23
N ARG A 82 -12.26 7.09 5.40
CA ARG A 82 -12.64 5.75 5.82
C ARG A 82 -13.84 5.83 6.75
N ASP A 83 -14.81 4.96 6.53
CA ASP A 83 -15.93 4.82 7.46
C ASP A 83 -15.47 4.34 8.83
N LYS A 84 -16.17 4.80 9.86
CA LYS A 84 -15.90 4.33 11.22
C LYS A 84 -16.24 2.84 11.32
N PRO A 85 -15.41 2.03 11.98
CA PRO A 85 -15.72 0.63 12.19
C PRO A 85 -17.02 0.47 13.01
N PRO A 86 -17.81 -0.58 12.75
CA PRO A 86 -19.04 -0.84 13.50
C PRO A 86 -18.72 -1.09 14.98
N GLN A 87 -19.58 -0.58 15.86
CA GLN A 87 -19.46 -0.82 17.30
C GLN A 87 -20.12 -2.16 17.66
N ALA A 88 -19.40 -2.98 18.42
CA ALA A 88 -19.90 -4.24 18.95
C ALA A 88 -19.38 -4.46 20.38
N ALA A 89 -19.99 -5.40 21.11
CA ALA A 89 -19.52 -5.80 22.42
C ALA A 89 -18.11 -6.40 22.35
N PHE A 90 -17.32 -6.28 23.42
CA PHE A 90 -15.95 -6.81 23.48
C PHE A 90 -15.85 -8.31 23.18
N ALA A 91 -16.92 -9.07 23.47
CA ALA A 91 -17.04 -10.49 23.16
C ALA A 91 -16.93 -10.81 21.67
N TYR A 92 -17.30 -9.87 20.78
CA TYR A 92 -17.18 -10.02 19.32
C TYR A 92 -15.80 -9.61 18.77
N PHE A 93 -14.89 -9.18 19.65
CA PHE A 93 -13.51 -8.82 19.31
C PHE A 93 -12.53 -9.75 20.04
N TRP A 94 -11.77 -9.24 21.02
CA TRP A 94 -10.77 -10.02 21.77
C TRP A 94 -11.33 -10.61 23.07
N GLY A 95 -12.65 -10.57 23.28
CA GLY A 95 -13.34 -11.18 24.42
C GLY A 95 -13.66 -10.21 25.55
N SER A 96 -12.70 -9.39 25.98
CA SER A 96 -12.87 -8.47 27.11
C SER A 96 -12.22 -7.10 26.86
N LYS A 97 -12.58 -6.11 27.68
CA LYS A 97 -12.00 -4.76 27.60
C LYS A 97 -10.48 -4.75 27.79
N SER A 98 -9.96 -5.56 28.72
CA SER A 98 -8.52 -5.65 28.98
C SER A 98 -7.77 -6.31 27.82
N LEU A 99 -8.34 -7.37 27.24
CA LEU A 99 -7.76 -8.04 26.07
C LEU A 99 -7.79 -7.14 24.84
N ASN A 100 -8.89 -6.42 24.60
CA ASN A 100 -8.95 -5.44 23.52
C ASN A 100 -7.85 -4.38 23.63
N ALA A 101 -7.63 -3.83 24.83
CA ALA A 101 -6.57 -2.86 25.06
C ALA A 101 -5.17 -3.47 24.84
N ALA A 102 -4.94 -4.69 25.34
CA ALA A 102 -3.66 -5.39 25.18
C ALA A 102 -3.33 -5.64 23.70
N TYR A 103 -4.25 -6.23 22.94
CA TYR A 103 -4.03 -6.53 21.53
C TYR A 103 -3.95 -5.26 20.66
N SER A 104 -4.73 -4.23 20.98
CA SER A 104 -4.61 -2.92 20.30
C SER A 104 -3.21 -2.33 20.47
N ASN A 105 -2.65 -2.39 21.69
CA ASN A 105 -1.28 -1.93 21.95
C ASN A 105 -0.24 -2.77 21.19
N ILE A 106 -0.38 -4.11 21.18
CA ILE A 106 0.53 -4.99 20.43
C ILE A 106 0.48 -4.66 18.93
N TYR A 107 -0.71 -4.53 18.36
CA TYR A 107 -0.84 -4.29 16.92
C TYR A 107 -0.53 -2.84 16.52
N SER A 108 -0.58 -1.88 17.45
CA SER A 108 -0.15 -0.50 17.19
C SER A 108 1.32 -0.40 16.74
N LEU A 109 2.16 -1.35 17.17
CA LEU A 109 3.57 -1.45 16.76
C LEU A 109 3.74 -1.65 15.25
N TYR A 110 2.71 -2.13 14.56
CA TYR A 110 2.68 -2.34 13.11
C TYR A 110 2.04 -1.17 12.35
N GLY A 111 1.50 -0.15 13.03
CA GLY A 111 0.82 0.97 12.36
C GLY A 111 1.76 2.00 11.71
N GLY A 112 3.04 2.01 12.06
CA GLY A 112 4.01 3.02 11.60
C GLY A 112 4.75 2.69 10.29
N PHE A 113 4.58 1.49 9.74
CA PHE A 113 5.28 1.04 8.53
C PHE A 113 4.55 -0.10 7.84
N VAL A 114 4.90 -0.40 6.59
CA VAL A 114 4.53 -1.63 5.89
C VAL A 114 5.81 -2.40 5.55
N GLY A 115 5.79 -3.73 5.65
CA GLY A 115 7.01 -4.55 5.48
C GLY A 115 6.71 -6.04 5.56
N THR A 116 7.74 -6.86 5.72
CA THR A 116 7.62 -8.34 5.72
C THR A 116 6.45 -8.91 6.55
N PRO A 117 6.20 -8.53 7.82
CA PRO A 117 5.08 -9.08 8.58
C PRO A 117 3.71 -8.79 7.93
N HIS A 118 3.56 -7.62 7.30
CA HIS A 118 2.35 -7.23 6.58
C HIS A 118 2.17 -8.06 5.31
N PHE A 119 3.22 -8.15 4.48
CA PHE A 119 3.17 -8.94 3.24
C PHE A 119 2.91 -10.42 3.51
N ARG A 120 3.41 -10.97 4.63
CA ARG A 120 3.11 -12.34 5.05
C ARG A 120 1.64 -12.54 5.43
N CYS A 121 1.02 -11.56 6.11
CA CYS A 121 -0.41 -11.63 6.43
C CYS A 121 -1.26 -11.49 5.16
N ILE A 122 -0.90 -10.54 4.28
CA ILE A 122 -1.57 -10.33 2.99
C ILE A 122 -1.52 -11.62 2.17
N SER A 123 -0.36 -12.26 2.03
CA SER A 123 -0.23 -13.48 1.22
C SER A 123 -1.07 -14.64 1.78
N ARG A 124 -1.13 -14.79 3.10
CA ARG A 124 -1.98 -15.80 3.74
C ARG A 124 -3.47 -15.54 3.54
N LEU A 125 -3.91 -14.29 3.69
CA LEU A 125 -5.32 -13.92 3.61
C LEU A 125 -5.87 -13.93 2.18
N LEU A 126 -5.06 -13.52 1.20
CA LEU A 126 -5.47 -13.48 -0.21
C LEU A 126 -5.38 -14.85 -0.89
N GLY A 127 -4.40 -15.68 -0.49
CA GLY A 127 -4.07 -16.91 -1.20
C GLY A 127 -3.64 -16.67 -2.66
N TYR A 128 -3.46 -17.74 -3.42
CA TYR A 128 -2.95 -17.63 -4.80
C TYR A 128 -3.87 -16.82 -5.72
N GLN A 129 -5.18 -17.06 -5.65
CA GLN A 129 -6.17 -16.37 -6.50
C GLN A 129 -6.22 -14.87 -6.18
N GLY A 130 -6.24 -14.49 -4.90
CA GLY A 130 -6.24 -13.08 -4.50
C GLY A 130 -4.95 -12.36 -4.87
N ILE A 131 -3.79 -13.03 -4.75
CA ILE A 131 -2.51 -12.46 -5.18
C ILE A 131 -2.49 -12.26 -6.69
N ALA A 132 -2.97 -13.24 -7.47
CA ALA A 132 -2.99 -13.17 -8.93
C ALA A 132 -3.79 -11.96 -9.43
N VAL A 133 -5.01 -11.77 -8.91
CA VAL A 133 -5.86 -10.63 -9.32
C VAL A 133 -5.25 -9.29 -8.90
N VAL A 134 -4.67 -9.19 -7.69
CA VAL A 134 -4.02 -7.95 -7.24
C VAL A 134 -2.84 -7.61 -8.15
N LEU A 135 -2.01 -8.59 -8.53
CA LEU A 135 -0.89 -8.38 -9.45
C LEU A 135 -1.38 -7.97 -10.85
N GLU A 136 -2.42 -8.62 -11.36
CA GLU A 136 -3.00 -8.29 -12.66
C GLU A 136 -3.50 -6.84 -12.69
N GLU A 137 -4.24 -6.42 -11.67
CA GLU A 137 -4.75 -5.06 -11.56
C GLU A 137 -3.61 -4.03 -11.37
N LEU A 138 -2.58 -4.34 -10.56
CA LEU A 138 -1.41 -3.47 -10.41
C LEU A 138 -0.65 -3.29 -11.74
N ILE A 139 -0.57 -4.33 -12.57
CA ILE A 139 0.02 -4.21 -13.92
C ILE A 139 -0.84 -3.28 -14.79
N LYS A 140 -2.17 -3.33 -14.70
CA LYS A 140 -3.08 -2.42 -15.43
C LYS A 140 -2.91 -0.97 -14.96
N VAL A 141 -2.78 -0.74 -13.66
CA VAL A 141 -2.49 0.59 -13.09
C VAL A 141 -1.16 1.12 -13.62
N ALA A 142 -0.09 0.31 -13.54
CA ALA A 142 1.22 0.69 -14.06
C ALA A 142 1.19 1.03 -15.56
N LYS A 143 0.51 0.21 -16.38
CA LYS A 143 0.33 0.49 -17.81
C LYS A 143 -0.39 1.83 -18.05
N THR A 144 -1.44 2.12 -17.28
CA THR A 144 -2.19 3.37 -17.39
C THR A 144 -1.33 4.57 -17.02
N LEU A 145 -0.56 4.50 -15.93
CA LEU A 145 0.34 5.56 -15.48
C LEU A 145 1.47 5.83 -16.49
N ILE A 146 2.10 4.75 -16.98
CA ILE A 146 3.18 4.86 -17.97
C ILE A 146 2.66 5.47 -19.27
N ASN A 147 1.52 4.99 -19.78
CA ASN A 147 1.05 5.39 -21.09
C ASN A 147 0.36 6.77 -21.13
N ASN A 148 -0.13 7.27 -19.99
CA ASN A 148 -0.87 8.52 -19.92
C ASN A 148 -0.06 9.64 -19.23
N PRO A 149 -0.10 9.80 -17.89
CA PRO A 149 0.53 10.95 -17.24
C PRO A 149 2.05 10.96 -17.47
N ILE A 150 2.73 9.83 -17.25
CA ILE A 150 4.21 9.78 -17.37
C ILE A 150 4.63 10.09 -18.80
N MET A 151 3.97 9.52 -19.81
CA MET A 151 4.26 9.79 -21.22
C MET A 151 4.06 11.27 -21.58
N ASN A 152 3.01 11.89 -21.07
CA ASN A 152 2.73 13.30 -21.32
C ASN A 152 3.75 14.21 -20.64
N TYR A 153 4.06 13.97 -19.36
CA TYR A 153 5.09 14.73 -18.64
C TYR A 153 6.47 14.58 -19.27
N SER A 154 6.85 13.36 -19.69
CA SER A 154 8.14 13.13 -20.33
C SER A 154 8.25 13.80 -21.71
N ARG A 155 7.16 13.87 -22.49
CA ARG A 155 7.13 14.68 -23.73
C ARG A 155 7.30 16.17 -23.44
N ASN A 156 6.63 16.70 -22.43
CA ASN A 156 6.73 18.12 -22.04
C ASN A 156 8.15 18.46 -21.59
N ILE A 157 8.75 17.63 -20.73
CA ILE A 157 10.13 17.83 -20.27
C ILE A 157 11.12 17.72 -21.43
N LEU A 158 10.91 16.79 -22.37
CA LEU A 158 11.77 16.69 -23.55
C LEU A 158 11.75 17.97 -24.40
N GLN A 159 10.63 18.71 -24.43
CA GLN A 159 10.56 20.02 -25.09
C GLN A 159 11.30 21.12 -24.31
N LEU A 160 11.35 21.02 -22.98
CA LEU A 160 12.09 21.95 -22.12
C LEU A 160 13.60 21.64 -22.05
N MET A 161 14.00 20.42 -22.43
CA MET A 161 15.41 20.03 -22.43
C MET A 161 16.20 20.78 -23.51
N PRO A 162 17.45 21.20 -23.22
CA PRO A 162 18.31 21.83 -24.22
C PRO A 162 18.61 20.85 -25.36
N LYS A 163 18.55 21.32 -26.61
CA LYS A 163 18.83 20.49 -27.79
C LYS A 163 20.23 19.85 -27.76
N VAL A 164 21.19 20.53 -27.14
CA VAL A 164 22.56 20.06 -26.96
C VAL A 164 22.99 20.42 -25.55
N CYS A 165 23.41 19.43 -24.77
CA CYS A 165 24.07 19.62 -23.48
C CYS A 165 25.34 18.76 -23.46
N LYS A 166 26.49 19.38 -23.76
CA LYS A 166 27.79 18.68 -23.77
C LYS A 166 28.30 18.45 -22.34
N LEU A 167 29.18 17.46 -22.19
CA LEU A 167 29.96 17.27 -20.97
C LEU A 167 31.09 18.31 -20.92
N PRO A 168 31.13 19.23 -19.94
CA PRO A 168 32.21 20.20 -19.83
C PRO A 168 33.55 19.52 -19.52
N ARG A 169 34.66 20.14 -19.92
CA ARG A 169 36.01 19.62 -19.65
C ARG A 169 36.34 19.75 -18.15
N TYR A 170 37.28 18.93 -17.70
CA TYR A 170 37.76 18.98 -16.31
C TYR A 170 38.39 20.35 -15.96
N ASP A 171 38.97 21.05 -16.95
CA ASP A 171 39.59 22.38 -16.81
C ASP A 171 38.65 23.45 -16.22
N TYR A 172 37.34 23.28 -16.36
CA TYR A 172 36.33 24.22 -15.84
C TYR A 172 36.13 24.11 -14.32
N GLY A 173 36.62 23.04 -13.68
CA GLY A 173 36.43 22.76 -12.26
C GLY A 173 34.98 22.48 -11.87
N SER A 174 34.75 21.97 -10.65
CA SER A 174 33.40 21.64 -10.19
C SER A 174 32.43 22.82 -10.14
N PRO A 175 32.82 24.07 -9.77
CA PRO A 175 31.88 25.20 -9.78
C PRO A 175 31.46 25.58 -11.20
N GLY A 176 32.40 25.56 -12.16
CA GLY A 176 32.11 25.87 -13.57
C GLY A 176 31.18 24.83 -14.20
N VAL A 177 31.39 23.54 -13.90
CA VAL A 177 30.53 22.45 -14.34
C VAL A 177 29.12 22.56 -13.76
N LEU A 178 28.99 22.89 -12.47
CA LEU A 178 27.68 23.08 -11.82
C LEU A 178 26.92 24.25 -12.44
N SER A 179 27.54 25.43 -12.54
CA SER A 179 26.93 26.62 -13.14
C SER A 179 26.51 26.38 -14.59
N TYR A 180 27.28 25.58 -15.33
CA TYR A 180 26.91 25.16 -16.69
C TYR A 180 25.60 24.35 -16.68
N TYR A 181 25.46 23.34 -15.82
CA TYR A 181 24.24 22.54 -15.76
C TYR A 181 23.04 23.32 -15.21
N GLU A 182 23.24 24.18 -14.21
CA GLU A 182 22.18 25.06 -13.70
C GLU A 182 21.64 25.98 -14.81
N ALA A 183 22.51 26.56 -15.64
CA ALA A 183 22.08 27.41 -16.75
C ALA A 183 21.35 26.62 -17.85
N HIS A 184 21.82 25.41 -18.19
CA HIS A 184 21.26 24.61 -19.28
C HIS A 184 19.98 23.85 -18.90
N LEU A 185 19.76 23.55 -17.62
CA LEU A 185 18.61 22.79 -17.13
C LEU A 185 17.61 23.67 -16.36
N LYS A 186 17.79 24.99 -16.38
CA LYS A 186 16.96 25.96 -15.65
C LYS A 186 15.46 25.77 -15.89
N ASP A 187 15.06 25.59 -17.14
CA ASP A 187 13.64 25.47 -17.52
C ASP A 187 13.03 24.14 -17.04
N VAL A 188 13.83 23.07 -16.97
CA VAL A 188 13.41 21.79 -16.40
C VAL A 188 13.28 21.89 -14.88
N VAL A 189 14.23 22.56 -14.22
CA VAL A 189 14.19 22.78 -12.76
C VAL A 189 13.01 23.67 -12.35
N ALA A 190 12.66 24.65 -13.18
CA ALA A 190 11.54 25.55 -12.98
C ALA A 190 10.17 24.92 -13.30
N TYR A 191 10.13 23.68 -13.82
CA TYR A 191 8.88 23.00 -14.14
C TYR A 191 8.13 22.64 -12.85
N GLY A 192 7.04 23.36 -12.56
CA GLY A 192 6.30 23.28 -11.30
C GLY A 192 5.76 21.87 -11.01
N ASP A 193 5.25 21.19 -12.03
CA ASP A 193 4.60 19.88 -11.89
C ASP A 193 5.63 18.73 -11.75
N LEU A 194 6.93 19.02 -11.86
CA LEU A 194 7.98 18.00 -11.83
C LEU A 194 7.94 17.19 -10.52
N ARG A 195 7.76 17.88 -9.39
CA ARG A 195 7.77 17.26 -8.07
C ARG A 195 6.40 16.76 -7.62
N THR A 196 5.34 17.49 -7.94
CA THR A 196 3.98 17.19 -7.47
C THR A 196 3.31 16.10 -8.29
N ASP A 197 3.64 16.00 -9.58
CA ASP A 197 2.89 15.14 -10.51
C ASP A 197 3.77 14.14 -11.26
N MET A 198 4.99 14.51 -11.68
CA MET A 198 5.84 13.56 -12.41
C MET A 198 6.57 12.56 -11.49
N PHE A 199 7.13 13.02 -10.38
CA PHE A 199 7.81 12.13 -9.42
C PHE A 199 6.84 11.32 -8.55
N GLN A 200 5.60 11.75 -8.49
CA GLN A 200 4.52 11.15 -7.71
C GLN A 200 3.86 9.99 -8.45
#